data_AF-A0A9D9R3J3-F1
#
_entry.id   AF-A0A9D9R3J3-F1
#
_cell.length_a   1.000
_cell.length_b   1.000
_cell.length_c   1.000
_cell.angle_alpha   90.00
_cell.angle_beta   90.00
_cell.angle_gamma   90.00
#
_symmetry.space_group_name_H-M   'P 1'
#
loop_
_entity.id
_entity.type
_entity.pdbx_description
1 polymer ?
#
loop_
_entity_poly.entity_id
_entity_poly.type
_entity_poly.pdbx_seq_one_letter_code
_entity_poly.pdbx_strand_id
1 'polypeptide(L)' 'MTKITQYIEEAKGKTLFSIEIIPPMKGQHLGELVSHIEPLMEFNPPFIEVTYHREEYI' A
#
# COMPACT_ATOMS: atom_id res chain seq x y z
N MET A 1 -2.32 -13.10 -12.21
CA MET A 1 -2.34 -12.14 -11.09
C MET A 1 -1.64 -12.79 -9.92
N THR A 2 -0.54 -12.21 -9.45
CA THR A 2 0.26 -12.76 -8.33
C THR A 2 -0.48 -12.55 -7.00
N LYS A 3 -0.43 -13.52 -6.09
CA LYS A 3 -1.02 -13.42 -4.75
C LYS A 3 0.01 -12.95 -3.73
N ILE A 4 -0.42 -12.26 -2.66
CA ILE A 4 0.47 -11.86 -1.56
C ILE A 4 1.17 -13.06 -0.93
N THR A 5 0.47 -14.18 -0.75
CA THR A 5 1.04 -15.42 -0.23
C THR A 5 2.21 -15.92 -1.07
N GLN A 6 2.15 -15.73 -2.39
CA GLN A 6 3.22 -16.13 -3.30
C GLN A 6 4.47 -15.26 -3.11
N TYR A 7 4.33 -13.94 -2.92
CA TYR A 7 5.48 -13.07 -2.59
C TYR A 7 6.18 -13.50 -1.29
N ILE A 8 5.40 -13.89 -0.28
CA ILE A 8 5.92 -14.35 1.02
C ILE A 8 6.66 -15.68 0.86
N GLU A 9 6.10 -16.63 0.11
CA GLU A 9 6.74 -17.92 -0.19
C GLU A 9 8.05 -17.73 -1.00
N GLU A 10 8.03 -16.86 -2.02
CA GLU A 10 9.16 -16.57 -2.89
C GLU A 10 10.30 -15.83 -2.18
N ALA A 11 10.00 -15.10 -1.09
CA ALA A 11 11.01 -14.39 -0.29
C ALA A 11 12.01 -15.35 0.38
N LYS A 12 11.65 -16.62 0.62
CA LYS A 12 12.53 -17.64 1.22
C LYS A 12 13.23 -17.16 2.50
N GLY A 13 12.48 -16.49 3.37
CA GLY A 13 12.97 -15.93 4.64
C GLY A 13 13.70 -14.59 4.53
N LYS A 14 13.81 -14.00 3.34
CA LYS A 14 14.27 -12.62 3.18
C LYS A 14 13.21 -11.64 3.66
N THR A 15 13.66 -10.54 4.26
CA THR A 15 12.78 -9.43 4.62
C THR A 15 12.20 -8.80 3.37
N LEU A 16 10.90 -8.55 3.39
CA LEU A 16 10.18 -7.77 2.38
C LEU A 16 9.82 -6.41 2.99
N PHE A 17 9.86 -5.37 2.16
CA PHE A 17 9.36 -4.05 2.48
C PHE A 17 8.00 -3.87 1.80
N SER A 18 6.98 -3.44 2.54
CA SER A 18 5.65 -3.10 2.02
C SER A 18 5.18 -1.79 2.65
N ILE A 19 4.17 -1.18 2.04
CA ILE A 19 3.61 0.11 2.45
C ILE A 19 2.14 -0.07 2.80
N GLU A 20 1.68 0.59 3.85
CA GLU A 20 0.25 0.78 4.14
C GLU A 20 -0.10 2.26 3.94
N ILE A 21 -1.22 2.54 3.28
CA ILE A 21 -1.70 3.89 3.02
C ILE A 21 -3.13 4.09 3.53
N ILE A 22 -3.42 5.31 3.97
CA ILE A 22 -4.78 5.75 4.28
C ILE A 22 -5.36 6.39 3.00
N PRO A 23 -6.58 6.02 2.58
CA PRO A 23 -7.20 6.63 1.41
C PRO A 23 -7.42 8.13 1.62
N PRO A 24 -7.33 8.95 0.57
CA PRO A 24 -7.56 10.39 0.67
C PRO A 24 -8.99 10.66 1.12
N MET A 25 -9.20 11.74 1.87
CA MET A 25 -10.55 12.15 2.24
C MET A 25 -11.35 12.56 1.01
N LYS A 26 -12.67 12.46 1.10
CA LYS A 26 -13.56 12.89 0.03
C LYS A 26 -13.30 14.36 -0.31
N GLY A 27 -12.94 14.62 -1.57
CA GLY A 27 -12.60 15.97 -2.06
C GLY A 27 -11.10 16.29 -2.09
N GLN A 28 -10.24 15.45 -1.52
CA GLN A 28 -8.79 15.55 -1.70
C GLN A 28 -8.36 14.90 -3.02
N HIS A 29 -7.27 15.42 -3.60
CA HIS A 29 -6.75 14.95 -4.88
C HIS A 29 -5.87 13.72 -4.72
N LEU A 30 -6.18 12.66 -5.49
CA LEU A 30 -5.37 11.44 -5.54
C LEU A 30 -3.90 11.72 -5.93
N GLY A 31 -3.65 12.77 -6.73
CA GLY A 31 -2.31 13.14 -7.19
C GLY A 31 -1.34 13.45 -6.05
N GLU A 32 -1.82 14.04 -4.95
CA GLU A 32 -1.00 14.33 -3.77
C GLU A 32 -0.53 13.03 -3.11
N LEU A 33 -1.44 12.08 -2.89
CA LEU A 33 -1.12 10.74 -2.37
C LEU A 33 -0.10 10.02 -3.27
N VAL A 34 -0.29 10.06 -4.60
CA VAL A 34 0.65 9.44 -5.55
C VAL A 34 2.03 10.09 -5.45
N SER A 35 2.11 11.41 -5.35
CA SER A 35 3.40 12.11 -5.23
C SER A 35 4.18 11.76 -3.96
N HIS A 36 3.49 11.38 -2.88
CA HIS A 36 4.12 10.87 -1.66
C HIS A 36 4.58 9.41 -1.79
N ILE A 37 3.90 8.60 -2.61
CA ILE A 37 4.25 7.19 -2.84
C ILE A 37 5.41 7.06 -3.83
N GLU A 38 5.50 7.94 -4.83
CA GLU A 38 6.46 7.86 -5.93
C GLU A 38 7.92 7.65 -5.48
N PRO A 39 8.46 8.39 -4.48
CA PRO A 39 9.83 8.15 -3.98
C PRO A 39 10.02 6.77 -3.36
N LEU A 40 8.95 6.19 -2.80
CA LEU A 40 9.00 4.88 -2.14
C LEU A 40 8.98 3.72 -3.15
N MET A 41 8.65 3.98 -4.42
CA MET A 41 8.67 2.97 -5.47
C MET A 41 10.09 2.51 -5.82
N GLU A 42 11.13 3.28 -5.48
CA GLU A 42 12.54 2.88 -5.61
C GLU A 42 12.84 1.57 -4.86
N PHE A 43 12.14 1.33 -3.75
CA PHE A 43 12.28 0.13 -2.94
C PHE A 43 11.53 -1.09 -3.51
N ASN A 44 10.81 -0.93 -4.62
CA ASN A 44 10.03 -1.99 -5.29
C ASN A 44 9.16 -2.80 -4.31
N PRO A 45 8.27 -2.16 -3.54
CA PRO A 45 7.40 -2.88 -2.63
C PRO A 45 6.54 -3.89 -3.41
N PRO A 46 6.42 -5.15 -2.96
CA PRO A 46 5.68 -6.19 -3.68
C PRO A 46 4.16 -5.98 -3.60
N PHE A 47 3.68 -5.22 -2.61
CA PHE A 47 2.29 -4.84 -2.45
C PHE A 47 2.16 -3.57 -1.59
N ILE A 48 1.03 -2.89 -1.76
CA ILE A 48 0.60 -1.74 -0.96
C ILE A 48 -0.76 -2.06 -0.37
N GLU A 49 -0.91 -1.91 0.94
CA GLU A 49 -2.18 -2.07 1.64
C GLU A 49 -2.90 -0.73 1.76
N VAL A 50 -4.22 -0.73 1.62
CA VAL A 50 -5.05 0.46 1.80
C VAL A 50 -5.96 0.22 2.99
N THR A 51 -5.84 1.04 4.01
CA THR A 51 -6.69 0.92 5.20
C THR A 51 -8.12 1.33 4.87
N TYR A 52 -9.06 0.79 5.64
CA TYR A 52 -10.46 1.20 5.59
C TYR A 52 -10.91 1.55 7.00
N HIS A 53 -11.30 2.81 7.19
CA HIS A 53 -12.05 3.21 8.36
C HIS A 53 -13.54 3.02 8.06
N ARG A 54 -14.19 2.16 8.84
CA ARG A 54 -15.65 2.04 8.83
C ARG A 54 -16.23 3.38 9.26
N GLU A 55 -17.13 3.97 8.46
CA GLU A 55 -17.88 5.15 8.90
C GLU A 55 -18.56 4.82 10.24
N GLU A 56 -18.23 5.59 11.29
CA GLU A 56 -19.06 5.62 12.49
C GLU A 56 -20.40 6.24 12.08
N TYR A 57 -21.43 5.41 11.96
CA TYR A 57 -22.80 5.89 11.95
C TYR A 57 -23.04 6.53 13.33
N ILE A 58 -23.09 7.86 13.38
CA ILE A 58 -23.63 8.62 14.53
C ILE A 58 -25.16 8.59 14.45
#